data_AF-A0A6B1KT81-F1
#
_entry.id   AF-A0A6B1KT81-F1
#
_cell.length_a   1.000
_cell.length_b   1.000
_cell.length_c   1.000
_cell.angle_alpha   90.00
_cell.angle_beta   90.00
_cell.angle_gamma   90.00
#
_symmetry.space_group_name_H-M   'P 1'
#
loop_
_entity.id
_entity.type
_entity.pdbx_description
1 polymer ?
#
loop_
_entity_poly.entity_id
_entity_poly.type
_entity_poly.pdbx_seq_one_letter_code
_entity_poly.pdbx_strand_id
1 'polypeptide(L)' 'PLLRGGRIRKLSFTGSTAVGQLLLAQSAEAVVRTSMELGGNAPFLVFEDADLDKAVDGAMVAKMRNMGEACTAANRFFV' A
#
# COMPACT_ATOMS: atom_id res chain seq x y z
N PRO A 1 -23.32 -13.23 -0.72
CA PRO A 1 -21.93 -12.82 -0.42
C PRO A 1 -21.90 -11.71 0.65
N LEU A 2 -21.00 -11.79 1.63
CA LEU A 2 -21.02 -11.05 2.92
C LEU A 2 -21.40 -9.56 2.84
N LEU A 3 -20.86 -8.82 1.85
CA LEU A 3 -21.10 -7.37 1.69
C LEU A 3 -22.51 -7.01 1.20
N ARG A 4 -23.14 -7.86 0.40
CA ARG A 4 -24.51 -7.65 -0.13
C ARG A 4 -25.61 -8.02 0.86
N GLY A 5 -25.25 -8.63 1.99
CA GLY A 5 -26.22 -9.16 2.95
C GLY A 5 -26.88 -8.11 3.86
N GLY A 6 -26.69 -6.82 3.62
CA GLY A 6 -27.33 -5.70 4.34
C GLY A 6 -26.94 -5.51 5.82
N ARG A 7 -26.24 -6.48 6.43
CA ARG A 7 -25.80 -6.44 7.84
C ARG A 7 -24.47 -5.71 8.04
N ILE A 8 -23.60 -5.69 7.04
CA ILE A 8 -22.29 -5.03 7.12
C ILE A 8 -22.49 -3.52 7.02
N ARG A 9 -21.89 -2.77 7.95
CA ARG A 9 -21.87 -1.30 7.93
C ARG A 9 -20.51 -0.70 7.60
N LYS A 10 -19.44 -1.49 7.73
CA LYS A 10 -18.07 -1.08 7.42
C LYS A 10 -17.25 -2.24 6.86
N LEU A 11 -16.43 -1.94 5.87
CA LEU A 11 -15.36 -2.80 5.37
C LEU A 11 -14.00 -2.09 5.58
N SER A 12 -13.04 -2.80 6.15
CA SER A 12 -11.63 -2.39 6.21
C SER A 12 -10.82 -3.44 5.46
N PHE A 13 -10.04 -3.02 4.48
CA PHE A 13 -9.28 -3.93 3.63
C PHE A 13 -7.86 -3.41 3.39
N THR A 14 -6.90 -4.31 3.53
CA THR A 14 -5.50 -4.11 3.15
C THR A 14 -5.13 -5.23 2.18
N GLY A 15 -4.64 -4.86 1.00
CA GLY A 15 -4.29 -5.83 -0.03
C GLY A 15 -4.00 -5.16 -1.37
N SER A 16 -4.25 -5.88 -2.48
CA SER A 16 -3.97 -5.35 -3.81
C SER A 16 -5.02 -4.34 -4.26
N THR A 17 -4.61 -3.38 -5.11
CA THR A 17 -5.51 -2.43 -5.76
C THR A 17 -6.63 -3.15 -6.53
N ALA A 18 -6.31 -4.21 -7.27
CA ALA A 18 -7.28 -4.96 -8.06
C ALA A 18 -8.41 -5.55 -7.19
N VAL A 19 -8.06 -6.18 -6.06
CA VAL A 19 -9.07 -6.72 -5.13
C VAL A 19 -9.83 -5.59 -4.44
N GLY A 20 -9.15 -4.50 -4.06
CA GLY A 20 -9.79 -3.31 -3.49
C GLY A 20 -10.88 -2.73 -4.39
N GLN A 21 -10.64 -2.64 -5.69
CA GLN A 21 -11.62 -2.19 -6.69
C GLN A 21 -12.85 -3.10 -6.73
N LEU A 22 -12.66 -4.43 -6.73
CA LEU A 22 -13.75 -5.40 -6.70
C LEU A 22 -14.59 -5.26 -5.42
N LEU A 23 -13.94 -5.05 -4.27
CA LEU A 23 -14.61 -4.87 -2.99
C LEU A 23 -15.35 -3.54 -2.90
N LEU A 24 -14.80 -2.46 -3.46
CA LEU A 24 -15.46 -1.16 -3.58
C LEU A 24 -16.74 -1.27 -4.44
N ALA A 25 -16.67 -1.95 -5.59
CA ALA A 25 -17.83 -2.17 -6.45
C ALA A 25 -18.95 -2.94 -5.72
N GLN A 26 -18.60 -3.99 -4.97
CA GLN A 26 -19.58 -4.73 -4.16
C GLN A 26 -20.13 -3.92 -2.98
N SER A 27 -19.33 -3.01 -2.41
CA SER A 27 -19.71 -2.18 -1.27
C SER A 27 -20.67 -1.05 -1.67
N ALA A 28 -20.63 -0.61 -2.93
CA ALA A 28 -21.47 0.47 -3.45
C ALA A 28 -22.97 0.15 -3.40
N GLU A 29 -23.36 -1.11 -3.64
CA GLU A 29 -24.77 -1.55 -3.66
C GLU A 29 -25.52 -1.27 -2.34
N ALA A 30 -24.82 -1.35 -1.21
CA ALA A 30 -25.37 -1.12 0.12
C ALA A 30 -24.79 0.11 0.83
N VAL A 31 -24.06 0.97 0.09
CA VAL A 31 -23.37 2.17 0.58
C VAL A 31 -22.55 1.87 1.84
N VAL A 32 -21.81 0.75 1.81
CA VAL A 32 -20.98 0.32 2.95
C VAL A 32 -19.82 1.29 3.12
N ARG A 33 -19.55 1.72 4.35
CA ARG A 33 -18.38 2.55 4.64
C ARG A 33 -17.09 1.78 4.42
N THR A 34 -16.15 2.30 3.65
CA THR A 34 -14.90 1.60 3.31
C THR A 34 -13.65 2.31 3.81
N SER A 35 -12.63 1.52 4.17
CA SER A 35 -11.23 1.94 4.37
C SER A 35 -10.33 0.98 3.60
N MET A 36 -9.39 1.51 2.82
CA MET A 36 -8.66 0.77 1.79
C MET A 36 -7.17 1.10 1.80
N GLU A 37 -6.34 0.10 2.01
CA GLU A 37 -4.87 0.19 1.88
C GLU A 37 -4.44 -0.71 0.71
N LEU A 38 -4.11 -0.12 -0.44
CA LEU A 38 -4.15 -0.80 -1.74
C LEU A 38 -2.77 -1.07 -2.37
N GLY A 39 -1.74 -1.13 -1.54
CA GLY A 39 -0.34 -1.23 -1.95
C GLY A 39 0.31 0.14 -2.14
N GLY A 40 1.55 0.14 -2.62
CA GLY A 40 2.33 1.35 -2.82
C GLY A 40 3.53 1.10 -3.72
N ASN A 41 4.10 2.18 -4.22
CA ASN A 41 5.29 2.15 -5.07
C ASN A 41 6.21 3.30 -4.66
N ALA A 42 6.70 3.26 -3.41
CA ALA A 42 7.34 4.40 -2.77
C ALA A 42 8.63 4.80 -3.51
N PRO A 43 8.81 6.09 -3.82
CA PRO A 43 10.08 6.60 -4.34
C PRO A 43 11.09 6.76 -3.19
N PHE A 44 12.35 6.43 -3.48
CA PHE A 44 13.49 6.70 -2.63
C PHE A 44 14.38 7.70 -3.39
N LEU A 45 14.52 8.90 -2.86
CA LEU A 45 15.20 10.02 -3.51
C LEU A 45 16.54 10.27 -2.83
N VAL A 46 17.62 10.31 -3.61
CA VAL A 46 18.96 10.69 -3.17
C VAL A 46 19.34 11.92 -3.98
N PHE A 47 19.67 13.02 -3.30
CA PHE A 47 20.06 14.28 -3.94
C PHE A 47 21.58 14.41 -3.98
N GLU A 48 22.10 15.38 -4.73
CA GLU A 48 23.54 15.57 -4.92
C GLU A 48 24.34 15.81 -3.63
N ASP A 49 23.68 16.36 -2.60
CA ASP A 49 24.23 16.69 -1.29
C ASP A 49 23.93 15.64 -0.22
N ALA A 50 23.32 14.51 -0.60
CA ALA A 50 22.96 13.46 0.34
C ALA A 50 24.19 12.72 0.88
N ASP A 51 24.13 12.40 2.18
CA ASP A 51 25.07 11.47 2.81
C ASP A 51 24.83 10.05 2.26
N LEU A 52 25.77 9.58 1.42
CA LEU A 52 25.61 8.33 0.68
C LEU A 52 25.62 7.09 1.60
N ASP A 53 26.41 7.09 2.67
CA ASP A 53 26.47 5.95 3.58
C ASP A 53 25.11 5.79 4.29
N LYS A 54 24.53 6.90 4.76
CA LYS A 54 23.18 6.89 5.35
C LYS A 54 22.10 6.51 4.33
N ALA A 55 22.23 6.98 3.09
CA ALA A 55 21.28 6.65 2.03
C ALA A 55 21.27 5.14 1.75
N VAL A 56 22.44 4.51 1.68
CA VAL A 56 22.58 3.06 1.48
C VAL A 56 22.00 2.27 2.65
N ASP A 57 22.36 2.62 3.89
CA ASP A 57 21.83 1.97 5.09
C ASP A 57 20.29 2.04 5.15
N GLY A 58 19.74 3.23 4.87
CA GLY A 58 18.31 3.47 4.79
C GLY A 58 17.64 2.66 3.66
N ALA A 59 18.26 2.63 2.48
CA ALA A 59 17.77 1.89 1.32
C ALA A 59 17.70 0.38 1.59
N MET A 60 18.72 -0.18 2.24
CA MET A 60 18.77 -1.60 2.57
C MET A 60 17.61 -2.00 3.49
N VAL A 61 17.33 -1.22 4.53
CA VAL A 61 16.18 -1.47 5.41
C VAL A 61 14.87 -1.25 4.66
N ALA A 62 14.73 -0.14 3.94
CA ALA A 62 13.49 0.23 3.26
C ALA A 62 13.10 -0.74 2.14
N LYS A 63 14.07 -1.35 1.44
CA LYS A 63 13.80 -2.32 0.38
C LYS A 63 13.73 -3.77 0.88
N MET A 64 14.66 -4.18 1.73
CA MET A 64 14.85 -5.61 2.04
C MET A 64 14.08 -6.08 3.27
N ARG A 65 13.60 -5.17 4.13
CA ARG A 65 12.75 -5.56 5.26
C ARG A 65 11.51 -6.31 4.76
N ASN A 66 11.21 -7.43 5.39
CA ASN A 66 10.14 -8.34 4.97
C ASN A 66 10.28 -8.80 3.51
N MET A 67 11.52 -8.96 3.01
CA MET A 67 11.80 -9.31 1.61
C MET A 67 11.17 -8.34 0.60
N GLY A 68 10.90 -7.09 1.01
CA GLY A 68 10.23 -6.09 0.18
C GLY A 68 8.71 -6.25 0.07
N GLU A 69 8.11 -7.22 0.76
CA GLU A 69 6.67 -7.43 0.84
C GLU A 69 6.02 -6.43 1.83
N ALA A 70 6.18 -5.14 1.56
CA ALA A 70 5.60 -4.06 2.35
C ALA A 70 5.05 -2.96 1.42
N CYS A 71 3.89 -2.40 1.76
CA CYS A 71 3.29 -1.30 0.99
C CYS A 71 4.16 -0.04 0.95
N THR A 72 5.06 0.12 1.93
CA THR A 72 6.01 1.24 2.05
C THR A 72 7.41 0.91 1.55
N ALA A 73 7.62 -0.25 0.93
CA ALA A 73 8.94 -0.63 0.43
C ALA A 73 9.45 0.36 -0.62
N ALA A 74 10.75 0.69 -0.55
CA ALA A 74 11.42 1.57 -1.51
C ALA A 74 11.54 0.87 -2.89
N ASN A 75 10.61 1.14 -3.80
CA ASN A 75 10.51 0.39 -5.06
C ASN A 75 11.04 1.15 -6.28
N ARG A 76 11.27 2.45 -6.16
CA ARG A 76 11.82 3.30 -7.23
C ARG A 76 12.92 4.18 -6.66
N PHE A 77 14.15 3.94 -7.08
CA PHE A 77 15.30 4.74 -6.66
C PHE A 77 15.57 5.81 -7.71
N PHE A 78 15.59 7.07 -7.28
CA PHE A 78 16.04 8.21 -8.06
C PHE A 78 17.24 8.80 -7.34
N VAL A 79 18.37 8.84 -8.04
CA VAL A 79 19.68 9.28 -7.54
C VAL A 79 20.18 10.34 -8.50
#